data_AF-A0A927LWD6-F1
#
_entry.id   AF-A0A927LWD6-F1
#
_cell.length_a   1.000
_cell.length_b   1.000
_cell.length_c   1.000
_cell.angle_alpha   90.00
_cell.angle_beta   90.00
_cell.angle_gamma   90.00
#
_symmetry.space_group_name_H-M   'P 1'
#
loop_
_entity.id
_entity.type
_entity.pdbx_description
1 polymer ?
#
loop_
_entity_poly.entity_id
_entity_poly.type
_entity_poly.pdbx_seq_one_letter_code
_entity_poly.pdbx_strand_id
1 'polypeptide(L)'
;MVLKKTILTIALLSLSFASISSAHPGRTDSRGGHTCWTNCAKWGLKDGEYHYHKGGGFFIGADIPPDEPAPSTSDVEETIPYGHVKVTLPTFKVYINYKTGASDAQNATLEYPFFLYNDIIYAPLNYDMCSTLTIESTWSNEVGLSLRKTDTEIGEGVRFQRSKPSSARPANMYAHLPTFNIFVNDEWVDNANEEYPFLVYNDVTYYPMTWNFNSKLGLTTGLKDNRFDIFK
;
A
#
# COMPACT_ATOMS: atom_id res chain seq x y z
N MET A 1 7.55 33.66 -63.60
CA MET A 1 8.77 33.15 -62.94
C MET A 1 8.42 32.97 -61.45
N VAL A 2 8.38 31.71 -60.98
CA VAL A 2 8.76 31.22 -59.62
C VAL A 2 8.13 31.92 -58.38
N LEU A 3 7.62 31.31 -57.31
CA LEU A 3 7.18 29.97 -56.90
C LEU A 3 6.52 30.17 -55.51
N LYS A 4 5.46 29.39 -55.28
CA LYS A 4 4.72 29.09 -54.05
C LYS A 4 5.49 29.16 -52.70
N LYS A 5 4.78 29.53 -51.61
CA LYS A 5 4.60 28.75 -50.34
C LYS A 5 4.60 29.65 -49.09
N THR A 6 3.44 29.81 -48.45
CA THR A 6 3.35 29.99 -46.98
C THR A 6 1.99 29.54 -46.48
N ILE A 7 1.79 28.22 -46.49
CA ILE A 7 0.86 27.54 -45.59
C ILE A 7 1.73 26.97 -44.47
N LEU A 8 1.17 26.94 -43.25
CA LEU A 8 1.64 26.21 -42.05
C LEU A 8 2.44 27.02 -41.01
N THR A 9 1.74 27.76 -40.16
CA THR A 9 2.27 28.36 -38.91
C THR A 9 1.49 27.95 -37.65
N ILE A 10 0.85 26.78 -37.63
CA ILE A 10 0.25 26.22 -36.39
C ILE A 10 0.51 24.71 -36.31
N ALA A 11 1.79 24.33 -36.23
CA ALA A 11 2.19 22.94 -35.93
C ALA A 11 3.61 22.90 -35.32
N LEU A 12 3.98 23.91 -34.52
CA LEU A 12 5.31 24.01 -33.91
C LEU A 12 5.25 24.22 -32.38
N LEU A 13 4.25 23.64 -31.72
CA LEU A 13 4.15 23.59 -30.26
C LEU A 13 3.64 22.22 -29.78
N SER A 14 4.21 21.16 -30.34
CA SER A 14 3.93 19.77 -29.96
C SER A 14 5.18 18.90 -30.01
N LEU A 15 6.34 19.45 -29.65
CA LEU A 15 7.52 18.63 -29.33
C LEU A 15 7.46 18.28 -27.85
N SER A 16 6.76 17.18 -27.59
CA SER A 16 6.79 16.41 -26.37
C SER A 16 8.24 16.17 -25.94
N PHE A 17 8.50 16.34 -24.65
CA PHE A 17 9.73 15.93 -23.99
C PHE A 17 10.00 14.45 -24.30
N ALA A 18 10.99 14.18 -25.16
CA ALA A 18 11.53 12.84 -25.29
C ALA A 18 12.35 12.56 -24.03
N SER A 19 11.83 11.71 -23.14
CA SER A 19 12.62 11.16 -22.04
C SER A 19 13.85 10.48 -22.63
N ILE A 20 15.03 10.93 -22.23
CA ILE A 20 16.30 10.31 -22.60
C ILE A 20 16.32 8.95 -21.90
N SER A 21 16.15 7.85 -22.62
CA SER A 21 16.45 6.52 -22.06
C SER A 21 17.92 6.21 -22.33
N SER A 22 18.66 5.91 -21.26
CA SER A 22 20.03 5.40 -21.39
C SER A 22 19.98 3.88 -21.36
N ALA A 23 20.04 3.24 -22.52
CA ALA A 23 20.31 1.82 -22.62
C ALA A 23 21.83 1.61 -22.53
N HIS A 24 22.29 0.82 -21.54
CA HIS A 24 23.70 0.47 -21.44
C HIS A 24 24.06 -0.70 -22.35
N PRO A 25 25.34 -0.84 -22.76
CA PRO A 25 25.76 -1.85 -23.72
C PRO A 25 25.48 -3.27 -23.20
N GLY A 26 24.86 -4.11 -24.04
CA GLY A 26 24.55 -5.50 -23.72
C GLY A 26 23.29 -5.96 -24.43
N ARG A 27 23.33 -7.13 -25.07
CA ARG A 27 22.14 -7.75 -25.68
C ARG A 27 21.49 -8.63 -24.62
N THR A 28 20.21 -8.41 -24.37
CA THR A 28 19.42 -9.26 -23.48
C THR A 28 19.31 -10.67 -24.06
N ASP A 29 19.48 -11.68 -23.21
CA ASP A 29 19.35 -13.09 -23.59
C ASP A 29 17.88 -13.54 -23.66
N SER A 30 17.65 -14.82 -23.97
CA SER A 30 16.32 -15.39 -24.08
C SER A 30 15.53 -15.42 -22.77
N ARG A 31 16.16 -15.12 -21.62
CA ARG A 31 15.57 -15.06 -20.28
C ARG A 31 15.25 -13.62 -19.85
N GLY A 32 15.57 -12.61 -20.68
CA GLY A 32 15.22 -11.22 -20.41
C GLY A 32 16.23 -10.46 -19.53
N GLY A 33 17.45 -10.98 -19.34
CA GLY A 33 18.55 -10.29 -18.67
C GLY A 33 19.87 -10.36 -19.44
N HIS A 34 20.97 -9.91 -18.86
CA HIS A 34 22.32 -10.10 -19.40
C HIS A 34 23.41 -9.90 -18.34
N THR A 35 24.63 -10.37 -18.64
CA THR A 35 25.85 -10.12 -17.85
C THR A 35 26.54 -8.82 -18.28
N CYS A 36 26.86 -7.95 -17.34
CA CYS A 36 27.61 -6.72 -17.59
C CYS A 36 29.12 -6.98 -17.68
N TRP A 37 29.77 -6.51 -18.75
CA TRP A 37 31.23 -6.65 -18.95
C TRP A 37 31.97 -5.35 -19.26
N THR A 38 31.28 -4.24 -19.54
CA THR A 38 31.92 -2.98 -19.90
C THR A 38 31.24 -1.83 -19.18
N ASN A 39 32.04 -0.99 -18.50
CA ASN A 39 31.60 0.19 -17.77
C ASN A 39 30.50 -0.09 -16.72
N CYS A 40 30.55 -1.25 -16.07
CA CYS A 40 29.51 -1.73 -15.14
C CYS A 40 29.33 -0.80 -13.93
N ALA A 41 30.43 -0.27 -13.41
CA ALA A 41 30.42 0.68 -12.30
C ALA A 41 29.60 1.96 -12.59
N LYS A 42 29.49 2.39 -13.86
CA LYS A 42 28.65 3.56 -14.23
C LYS A 42 27.16 3.34 -13.92
N TRP A 43 26.75 2.09 -13.82
CA TRP A 43 25.38 1.66 -13.57
C TRP A 43 25.21 1.04 -12.18
N GLY A 44 26.21 1.22 -11.29
CA GLY A 44 26.19 0.67 -9.93
C GLY A 44 26.44 -0.84 -9.86
N LEU A 45 27.05 -1.44 -10.89
CA LEU A 45 27.25 -2.88 -11.05
C LEU A 45 28.72 -3.27 -10.94
N LYS A 46 28.98 -4.53 -10.60
CA LYS A 46 30.32 -5.16 -10.74
C LYS A 46 30.52 -5.74 -12.14
N ASP A 47 31.76 -5.79 -12.60
CA ASP A 47 32.10 -6.50 -13.85
C ASP A 47 31.82 -8.00 -13.67
N GLY A 48 31.11 -8.60 -14.63
CA GLY A 48 30.66 -10.00 -14.61
C GLY A 48 29.31 -10.23 -13.92
N GLU A 49 28.63 -9.18 -13.46
CA GLU A 49 27.34 -9.28 -12.78
C GLU A 49 26.16 -9.42 -13.76
N TYR A 50 25.25 -10.36 -13.52
CA TYR A 50 24.07 -10.60 -14.36
C TYR A 50 22.83 -9.91 -13.77
N HIS A 51 22.07 -9.19 -14.59
CA HIS A 51 20.86 -8.50 -14.14
C HIS A 51 19.73 -8.51 -15.17
N TYR A 52 18.50 -8.30 -14.71
CA TYR A 52 17.30 -8.28 -15.54
C TYR A 52 16.77 -6.86 -15.72
N HIS A 53 16.23 -6.57 -16.91
CA HIS A 53 15.49 -5.35 -17.16
C HIS A 53 13.99 -5.63 -16.97
N LYS A 54 13.51 -5.61 -15.72
CA LYS A 54 12.08 -5.44 -15.44
C LYS A 54 11.87 -4.03 -14.92
N GLY A 55 10.89 -3.32 -15.49
CA GLY A 55 10.72 -1.87 -15.30
C GLY A 55 10.96 -1.39 -13.88
N GLY A 56 12.08 -0.69 -13.69
CA GLY A 56 12.41 0.12 -12.51
C GLY A 56 12.84 -0.67 -11.26
N GLY A 57 14.11 -1.04 -11.16
CA GLY A 57 14.75 -1.39 -9.87
C GLY A 57 15.79 -2.50 -9.96
N PHE A 58 17.01 -2.22 -9.50
CA PHE A 58 18.19 -3.06 -9.58
C PHE A 58 18.48 -3.74 -8.22
N PHE A 59 18.71 -5.06 -8.18
CA PHE A 59 19.11 -5.79 -6.97
C PHE A 59 20.23 -6.79 -7.27
N ILE A 60 21.22 -6.85 -6.37
CA ILE A 60 22.44 -7.68 -6.41
C ILE A 60 22.48 -8.64 -5.24
N GLY A 61 22.90 -9.88 -5.49
CA GLY A 61 23.11 -10.91 -4.48
C GLY A 61 23.95 -12.06 -5.02
N ALA A 62 25.01 -12.40 -4.27
CA ALA A 62 26.17 -13.18 -4.67
C ALA A 62 26.02 -14.71 -4.53
N ASP A 63 26.88 -15.41 -5.29
CA ASP A 63 27.50 -16.74 -5.11
C ASP A 63 26.63 -17.98 -4.87
N ILE A 64 26.60 -18.89 -5.86
CA ILE A 64 26.05 -20.26 -5.79
C ILE A 64 27.20 -21.29 -5.98
N PRO A 65 27.40 -22.26 -5.06
CA PRO A 65 28.24 -23.43 -5.30
C PRO A 65 27.51 -24.48 -6.17
N PRO A 66 28.20 -25.29 -6.98
CA PRO A 66 27.57 -26.13 -7.98
C PRO A 66 27.11 -27.50 -7.42
N ASP A 67 26.03 -28.01 -8.04
CA ASP A 67 25.55 -29.40 -8.02
C ASP A 67 24.72 -29.88 -6.81
N GLU A 68 23.70 -29.12 -6.42
CA GLU A 68 22.52 -29.69 -5.74
C GLU A 68 21.29 -29.65 -6.68
N PRO A 69 20.46 -30.73 -6.75
CA PRO A 69 19.30 -30.78 -7.64
C PRO A 69 18.37 -29.58 -7.45
N ALA A 70 17.85 -29.08 -8.57
CA ALA A 70 17.05 -27.85 -8.62
C ALA A 70 15.95 -27.83 -7.54
N PRO A 71 15.89 -26.80 -6.68
CA PRO A 71 14.83 -26.67 -5.70
C PRO A 71 13.49 -26.55 -6.42
N SER A 72 12.46 -27.18 -5.84
CA SER A 72 11.09 -27.10 -6.33
C SER A 72 10.69 -25.62 -6.48
N THR A 73 9.91 -25.28 -7.51
CA THR A 73 9.43 -23.93 -7.82
C THR A 73 8.41 -23.38 -6.79
N SER A 74 8.47 -23.82 -5.54
CA SER A 74 7.54 -23.50 -4.46
C SER A 74 8.14 -22.57 -3.39
N ASP A 75 9.46 -22.35 -3.40
CA ASP A 75 10.17 -21.73 -2.26
C ASP A 75 11.04 -20.52 -2.66
N VAL A 76 10.56 -19.66 -3.57
CA VAL A 76 11.16 -18.32 -3.67
C VAL A 76 10.66 -17.50 -2.49
N GLU A 77 11.50 -17.37 -1.46
CA GLU A 77 11.23 -16.54 -0.28
C GLU A 77 10.86 -15.12 -0.72
N GLU A 78 9.66 -14.67 -0.32
CA GLU A 78 9.15 -13.36 -0.68
C GLU A 78 9.98 -12.27 -0.01
N THR A 79 10.56 -11.36 -0.81
CA THR A 79 11.35 -10.24 -0.30
C THR A 79 10.44 -9.08 0.11
N ILE A 80 10.32 -8.82 1.42
CA ILE A 80 9.59 -7.66 1.95
C ILE A 80 10.50 -6.41 1.85
N PRO A 81 10.00 -5.27 1.33
CA PRO A 81 10.78 -4.04 1.29
C PRO A 81 11.28 -3.60 2.68
N TYR A 82 12.47 -3.00 2.74
CA TYR A 82 13.02 -2.48 3.99
C TYR A 82 12.06 -1.48 4.64
N GLY A 83 11.89 -1.60 5.97
CA GLY A 83 10.98 -0.75 6.75
C GLY A 83 9.49 -1.06 6.55
N HIS A 84 9.14 -2.09 5.79
CA HIS A 84 7.77 -2.53 5.59
C HIS A 84 7.48 -3.84 6.32
N VAL A 85 6.20 -4.06 6.56
CA VAL A 85 5.61 -5.30 7.05
C VAL A 85 4.62 -5.83 6.00
N LYS A 86 4.52 -7.16 5.90
CA LYS A 86 3.50 -7.78 5.05
C LYS A 86 2.16 -7.79 5.76
N VAL A 87 1.11 -7.41 5.04
CA VAL A 87 -0.28 -7.49 5.49
C VAL A 87 -1.11 -8.33 4.52
N THR A 88 -2.26 -8.82 4.95
CA THR A 88 -3.10 -9.70 4.13
C THR A 88 -4.58 -9.33 4.22
N LEU A 89 -5.40 -9.76 3.27
CA LEU A 89 -6.85 -9.55 3.38
C LEU A 89 -7.46 -10.58 4.35
N PRO A 90 -8.43 -10.18 5.19
CA PRO A 90 -9.17 -11.14 6.00
C PRO A 90 -9.96 -12.11 5.12
N THR A 91 -10.00 -13.37 5.53
CA THR A 91 -10.79 -14.44 4.89
C THR A 91 -12.23 -14.49 5.41
N PHE A 92 -12.49 -13.84 6.54
CA PHE A 92 -13.80 -13.68 7.15
C PHE A 92 -14.53 -12.42 6.63
N LYS A 93 -15.85 -12.39 6.81
CA LYS A 93 -16.66 -11.22 6.47
C LYS A 93 -16.55 -10.15 7.56
N VAL A 94 -16.55 -8.88 7.17
CA VAL A 94 -16.54 -7.74 8.10
C VAL A 94 -17.91 -7.08 8.09
N TYR A 95 -18.54 -7.02 9.25
CA TYR A 95 -19.84 -6.38 9.46
C TYR A 95 -19.68 -5.17 10.36
N ILE A 96 -20.24 -4.05 9.91
CA ILE A 96 -20.34 -2.85 10.74
C ILE A 96 -21.77 -2.73 11.22
N ASN A 97 -21.94 -2.85 12.53
CA ASN A 97 -23.20 -2.69 13.23
C ASN A 97 -23.32 -1.21 13.62
N TYR A 98 -24.16 -0.50 12.88
CA TYR A 98 -24.58 0.85 13.21
C TYR A 98 -26.01 0.84 13.74
N LYS A 99 -26.54 1.99 14.18
CA LYS A 99 -27.92 2.11 14.71
C LYS A 99 -28.99 1.55 13.75
N THR A 100 -28.74 1.61 12.44
CA THR A 100 -29.65 1.11 11.39
C THR A 100 -29.55 -0.39 11.12
N GLY A 101 -28.59 -1.08 11.76
CA GLY A 101 -28.38 -2.53 11.64
C GLY A 101 -26.98 -2.90 11.11
N ALA A 102 -26.76 -4.20 11.00
CA ALA A 102 -25.51 -4.78 10.51
C ALA A 102 -25.40 -4.63 8.98
N SER A 103 -24.30 -4.05 8.50
CA SER A 103 -23.97 -3.98 7.07
C SER A 103 -22.69 -4.74 6.76
N ASP A 104 -22.75 -5.66 5.80
CA ASP A 104 -21.55 -6.32 5.26
C ASP A 104 -20.72 -5.27 4.49
N ALA A 105 -19.48 -5.06 4.92
CA ALA A 105 -18.58 -4.09 4.29
C ALA A 105 -18.19 -4.48 2.86
N GLN A 106 -18.38 -5.74 2.47
CA GLN A 106 -17.94 -6.30 1.19
C GLN A 106 -16.46 -6.00 0.97
N ASN A 107 -15.63 -6.31 1.98
CA ASN A 107 -14.24 -5.85 2.11
C ASN A 107 -13.41 -5.92 0.81
N ALA A 108 -13.56 -7.02 0.06
CA ALA A 108 -12.86 -7.24 -1.21
C ALA A 108 -13.17 -6.22 -2.33
N THR A 109 -14.23 -5.43 -2.19
CA THR A 109 -14.65 -4.40 -3.14
C THR A 109 -14.21 -3.01 -2.74
N LEU A 110 -13.67 -2.83 -1.52
CA LEU A 110 -13.25 -1.54 -1.02
C LEU A 110 -11.98 -1.06 -1.74
N GLU A 111 -11.88 0.25 -1.96
CA GLU A 111 -10.64 0.87 -2.44
C GLU A 111 -9.53 0.76 -1.38
N TYR A 112 -9.92 0.96 -0.12
CA TYR A 112 -9.07 0.79 1.07
C TYR A 112 -9.68 -0.33 1.92
N PRO A 113 -9.33 -1.60 1.67
CA PRO A 113 -9.89 -2.72 2.42
C PRO A 113 -9.30 -2.77 3.83
N PHE A 114 -10.05 -3.34 4.77
CA PHE A 114 -9.50 -3.85 6.01
C PHE A 114 -8.44 -4.93 5.70
N PHE A 115 -7.37 -4.98 6.48
CA PHE A 115 -6.32 -5.99 6.35
C PHE A 115 -5.97 -6.61 7.71
N LEU A 116 -5.19 -7.68 7.68
CA LEU A 116 -4.60 -8.36 8.81
C LEU A 116 -3.10 -8.09 8.89
N TYR A 117 -2.62 -7.76 10.09
CA TYR A 117 -1.20 -7.76 10.45
C TYR A 117 -1.08 -8.40 11.84
N ASN A 118 -0.16 -9.37 11.98
CA ASN A 118 -0.02 -10.20 13.18
C ASN A 118 -1.38 -10.74 13.67
N ASP A 119 -2.16 -11.29 12.74
CA ASP A 119 -3.47 -11.94 12.98
C ASP A 119 -4.59 -11.06 13.57
N ILE A 120 -4.38 -9.75 13.70
CA ILE A 120 -5.45 -8.81 14.07
C ILE A 120 -5.89 -7.98 12.87
N ILE A 121 -7.14 -7.52 12.91
CA ILE A 121 -7.70 -6.65 11.88
C ILE A 121 -7.34 -5.17 12.10
N TYR A 122 -7.09 -4.52 10.97
CA TYR A 122 -6.81 -3.10 10.85
C TYR A 122 -7.87 -2.45 9.98
N ALA A 123 -8.32 -1.27 10.41
CA ALA A 123 -9.33 -0.50 9.70
C ALA A 123 -8.71 0.77 9.09
N PRO A 124 -9.08 1.13 7.85
CA PRO A 124 -8.57 2.35 7.21
C PRO A 124 -9.13 3.59 7.91
N LEU A 125 -8.30 4.60 8.14
CA LEU A 125 -8.72 5.91 8.66
C LEU A 125 -8.98 6.90 7.52
N ASN A 126 -9.74 6.46 6.51
CA ASN A 126 -10.24 7.35 5.47
C ASN A 126 -11.56 8.02 5.92
N TYR A 127 -11.99 9.04 5.18
CA TYR A 127 -13.18 9.83 5.52
C TYR A 127 -14.42 8.95 5.76
N ASP A 128 -14.70 8.03 4.84
CA ASP A 128 -15.86 7.13 4.87
C ASP A 128 -15.87 6.21 6.10
N MET A 129 -14.72 5.63 6.45
CA MET A 129 -14.59 4.74 7.61
C MET A 129 -14.66 5.51 8.91
N CYS A 130 -13.94 6.63 9.03
CA CYS A 130 -13.98 7.50 10.21
C CYS A 130 -15.41 7.99 10.48
N SER A 131 -16.10 8.44 9.42
CA SER A 131 -17.51 8.82 9.46
C SER A 131 -18.40 7.68 9.96
N THR A 132 -18.28 6.50 9.34
CA THR A 132 -19.04 5.28 9.70
C THR A 132 -18.81 4.83 11.16
N LEU A 133 -17.59 5.00 11.67
CA LEU A 133 -17.21 4.60 13.03
C LEU A 133 -17.35 5.74 14.05
N THR A 134 -17.87 6.91 13.66
CA THR A 134 -17.99 8.12 14.51
C THR A 134 -16.66 8.51 15.16
N ILE A 135 -15.59 8.46 14.35
CA ILE A 135 -14.25 8.90 14.69
C ILE A 135 -14.04 10.23 13.95
N GLU A 136 -13.78 11.30 14.70
CA GLU A 136 -13.28 12.53 14.12
C GLU A 136 -11.78 12.37 13.82
N SER A 137 -11.39 12.65 12.59
CA SER A 137 -10.01 12.57 12.13
C SER A 137 -9.59 13.94 11.60
N THR A 138 -8.56 14.52 12.20
CA THR A 138 -7.99 15.82 11.81
C THR A 138 -6.49 15.70 11.62
N TRP A 139 -5.94 16.58 10.77
CA TRP A 139 -4.51 16.67 10.52
C TRP A 139 -4.01 18.09 10.78
N SER A 140 -2.84 18.21 11.41
CA SER A 140 -2.08 19.46 11.50
C SER A 140 -0.59 19.19 11.30
N ASN A 141 0.17 20.18 10.82
CA ASN A 141 1.61 20.02 10.63
C ASN A 141 2.38 19.96 11.96
N GLU A 142 1.78 20.48 13.03
CA GLU A 142 2.33 20.56 14.38
C GLU A 142 2.07 19.28 15.17
N VAL A 143 0.88 18.68 15.03
CA VAL A 143 0.43 17.53 15.82
C VAL A 143 0.51 16.22 15.04
N GLY A 144 0.39 16.26 13.71
CA GLY A 144 0.20 15.06 12.89
C GLY A 144 -1.27 14.65 12.84
N LEU A 145 -1.52 13.34 12.96
CA LEU A 145 -2.87 12.77 12.91
C LEU A 145 -3.52 12.82 14.30
N SER A 146 -4.67 13.47 14.42
CA SER A 146 -5.47 13.50 15.64
C SER A 146 -6.81 12.78 15.43
N LEU A 147 -7.07 11.78 16.27
CA LEU A 147 -8.29 10.98 16.30
C LEU A 147 -9.06 11.24 17.59
N ARG A 148 -10.36 11.48 17.47
CA ARG A 148 -11.25 11.65 18.62
C ARG A 148 -12.51 10.83 18.45
N LYS A 149 -12.97 10.23 19.54
CA LYS A 149 -14.35 9.74 19.61
C LYS A 149 -15.29 10.93 19.48
N THR A 150 -16.33 10.81 18.66
CA THR A 150 -17.48 11.71 18.71
C THR A 150 -18.78 10.92 18.87
N ASP A 151 -19.76 11.54 19.53
CA ASP A 151 -21.14 11.05 19.56
C ASP A 151 -22.01 11.76 18.50
N THR A 152 -21.42 12.73 17.78
CA THR A 152 -22.07 13.36 16.63
C THR A 152 -22.13 12.34 15.51
N GLU A 153 -23.32 12.08 15.00
CA GLU A 153 -23.49 11.25 13.80
C GLU A 153 -22.84 11.97 12.62
N ILE A 154 -21.63 11.54 12.28
CA ILE A 154 -20.99 11.96 11.05
C ILE A 154 -21.63 11.09 9.96
N GLY A 155 -22.72 11.55 9.36
CA GLY A 155 -23.34 10.93 8.17
C GLY A 155 -24.61 10.06 8.41
N GLU A 156 -25.41 9.91 7.35
CA GLU A 156 -26.70 9.20 7.33
C GLU A 156 -26.59 7.66 7.16
N GLY A 157 -25.42 7.06 7.40
CA GLY A 157 -25.21 5.62 7.31
C GLY A 157 -23.87 5.19 6.70
N VAL A 158 -23.70 3.87 6.54
CA VAL A 158 -22.48 3.22 6.06
C VAL A 158 -22.25 3.54 4.56
N ARG A 159 -21.25 4.37 4.27
CA ARG A 159 -20.82 4.72 2.90
C ARG A 159 -19.37 4.30 2.75
N PHE A 160 -19.07 3.54 1.71
CA PHE A 160 -17.70 3.15 1.40
C PHE A 160 -17.36 3.38 -0.07
N GLN A 161 -16.18 3.95 -0.29
CA GLN A 161 -15.50 3.97 -1.58
C GLN A 161 -15.19 2.54 -2.03
N ARG A 162 -15.75 2.19 -3.19
CA ARG A 162 -15.54 0.89 -3.84
C ARG A 162 -14.70 1.04 -5.08
N SER A 163 -13.77 0.10 -5.25
CA SER A 163 -12.95 -0.01 -6.45
C SER A 163 -13.81 -0.40 -7.66
N LYS A 164 -13.44 0.07 -8.86
CA LYS A 164 -14.01 -0.45 -10.11
C LYS A 164 -13.68 -1.95 -10.22
N PRO A 165 -14.59 -2.79 -10.75
CA PRO A 165 -14.46 -4.26 -10.73
C PRO A 165 -13.29 -4.86 -11.55
N SER A 166 -12.35 -4.05 -12.05
CA SER A 166 -11.26 -4.48 -12.94
C SER A 166 -9.86 -4.49 -12.32
N SER A 167 -9.68 -4.08 -11.07
CA SER A 167 -8.38 -4.12 -10.41
C SER A 167 -8.16 -5.49 -9.79
N ALA A 168 -7.30 -6.32 -10.40
CA ALA A 168 -6.82 -7.54 -9.78
C ALA A 168 -6.32 -7.23 -8.36
N ARG A 169 -6.69 -8.07 -7.37
CA ARG A 169 -6.23 -7.91 -5.99
C ARG A 169 -4.70 -7.81 -5.98
N PRO A 170 -4.10 -6.86 -5.23
CA PRO A 170 -2.65 -6.79 -5.15
C PRO A 170 -2.12 -8.11 -4.62
N ALA A 171 -1.17 -8.71 -5.34
CA ALA A 171 -0.61 -10.02 -5.00
C ALA A 171 0.08 -9.98 -3.63
N ASN A 172 0.74 -8.85 -3.33
CA ASN A 172 1.39 -8.58 -2.06
C ASN A 172 0.93 -7.20 -1.54
N MET A 173 0.69 -7.09 -0.23
CA MET A 173 0.37 -5.83 0.45
C MET A 173 1.45 -5.55 1.49
N TYR A 174 2.11 -4.41 1.38
CA TYR A 174 3.19 -4.00 2.28
C TYR A 174 2.84 -2.67 2.93
N ALA A 175 2.77 -2.66 4.25
CA ALA A 175 2.51 -1.45 5.04
C ALA A 175 3.79 -1.03 5.78
N HIS A 176 3.87 0.22 6.24
CA HIS A 176 5.01 0.70 7.01
C HIS A 176 4.57 1.54 8.21
N LEU A 177 5.48 1.85 9.12
CA LEU A 177 5.19 2.77 10.21
C LEU A 177 4.97 4.20 9.68
N PRO A 178 4.00 4.95 10.21
CA PRO A 178 3.84 6.36 9.90
C PRO A 178 5.09 7.15 10.34
N THR A 179 5.44 8.17 9.55
CA THR A 179 6.56 9.10 9.86
C THR A 179 6.07 10.37 10.56
N PHE A 180 4.87 10.33 11.13
CA PHE A 180 4.19 11.44 11.78
C PHE A 180 3.63 11.00 13.13
N ASN A 181 3.39 11.97 14.00
CA ASN A 181 2.84 11.70 15.32
C ASN A 181 1.34 11.38 15.25
N ILE A 182 0.88 10.59 16.21
CA ILE A 182 -0.51 10.20 16.35
C ILE A 182 -1.00 10.59 17.73
N PHE A 183 -2.17 11.22 17.76
CA PHE A 183 -2.83 11.72 18.95
C PHE A 183 -4.24 11.12 19.01
N VAL A 184 -4.58 10.42 20.09
CA VAL A 184 -5.88 9.75 20.26
C VAL A 184 -6.53 10.25 21.54
N ASN A 185 -7.70 10.88 21.44
CA ASN A 185 -8.45 11.44 22.58
C ASN A 185 -7.58 12.24 23.56
N ASP A 186 -6.83 13.22 23.04
CA ASP A 186 -5.95 14.08 23.85
C ASP A 186 -4.68 13.40 24.41
N GLU A 187 -4.35 12.19 23.96
CA GLU A 187 -3.14 11.46 24.38
C GLU A 187 -2.22 11.16 23.20
N TRP A 188 -0.91 11.35 23.40
CA TRP A 188 0.12 10.92 22.45
C TRP A 188 0.23 9.39 22.43
N VAL A 189 0.31 8.83 21.22
CA VAL A 189 0.57 7.40 21.02
C VAL A 189 2.05 7.20 20.77
N ASP A 190 2.69 6.36 21.59
CA ASP A 190 4.06 5.89 21.37
C ASP A 190 4.08 4.74 20.34
N ASN A 191 3.74 5.09 19.10
CA ASN A 191 3.44 4.11 18.06
C ASN A 191 4.60 3.15 17.76
N ALA A 192 5.84 3.59 17.95
CA ALA A 192 7.02 2.77 17.69
C ALA A 192 7.18 1.60 18.69
N ASN A 193 6.55 1.70 19.86
CA ASN A 193 6.63 0.70 20.93
C ASN A 193 5.30 -0.08 21.12
N GLU A 194 4.30 0.16 20.28
CA GLU A 194 3.06 -0.60 20.28
C GLU A 194 3.27 -2.01 19.67
N GLU A 195 2.73 -3.05 20.31
CA GLU A 195 2.72 -4.42 19.76
C GLU A 195 1.98 -4.47 18.41
N TYR A 196 0.91 -3.68 18.32
CA TYR A 196 0.09 -3.48 17.14
C TYR A 196 0.10 -1.99 16.81
N PRO A 197 1.11 -1.50 16.08
CA PRO A 197 1.23 -0.09 15.77
C PRO A 197 0.25 0.32 14.68
N PHE A 198 -0.12 1.58 14.60
CA PHE A 198 -0.70 2.16 13.40
C PHE A 198 0.25 1.96 12.22
N LEU A 199 -0.32 1.66 11.06
CA LEU A 199 0.39 1.37 9.82
C LEU A 199 -0.09 2.27 8.70
N VAL A 200 0.76 2.53 7.72
CA VAL A 200 0.41 3.24 6.49
C VAL A 200 0.50 2.27 5.32
N TYR A 201 -0.57 2.21 4.53
CA TYR A 201 -0.67 1.42 3.31
C TYR A 201 -1.37 2.25 2.24
N ASN A 202 -0.75 2.37 1.05
CA ASN A 202 -1.23 3.21 -0.05
C ASN A 202 -1.64 4.62 0.40
N ASP A 203 -0.75 5.27 1.16
CA ASP A 203 -0.94 6.63 1.69
C ASP A 203 -2.13 6.82 2.65
N VAL A 204 -2.77 5.74 3.09
CA VAL A 204 -3.84 5.75 4.10
C VAL A 204 -3.30 5.16 5.40
N THR A 205 -3.62 5.83 6.51
CA THR A 205 -3.31 5.31 7.84
C THR A 205 -4.34 4.27 8.24
N TYR A 206 -3.90 3.19 8.84
CA TYR A 206 -4.70 2.09 9.32
C TYR A 206 -4.51 1.97 10.82
N TYR A 207 -5.62 1.92 11.55
CA TYR A 207 -5.58 1.74 12.98
C TYR A 207 -5.79 0.27 13.37
N PRO A 208 -5.04 -0.22 14.37
CA PRO A 208 -5.20 -1.56 14.94
C PRO A 208 -6.53 -1.66 15.70
N MET A 209 -7.40 -2.60 15.33
CA MET A 209 -8.67 -2.81 16.06
C MET A 209 -8.50 -3.63 17.33
N THR A 210 -7.50 -3.29 18.16
CA THR A 210 -7.26 -3.93 19.47
C THR A 210 -8.24 -3.40 20.51
N TRP A 211 -8.40 -4.14 21.61
CA TRP A 211 -9.22 -3.70 22.73
C TRP A 211 -8.79 -2.34 23.29
N ASN A 212 -7.48 -2.07 23.36
CA ASN A 212 -6.92 -0.82 23.88
C ASN A 212 -7.39 0.40 23.04
N PHE A 213 -7.26 0.35 21.71
CA PHE A 213 -7.68 1.46 20.86
C PHE A 213 -9.20 1.53 20.67
N ASN A 214 -9.86 0.38 20.52
CA ASN A 214 -11.31 0.33 20.36
C ASN A 214 -12.02 0.92 21.58
N SER A 215 -11.61 0.58 22.80
CA SER A 215 -12.22 1.12 24.02
C SER A 215 -12.08 2.64 24.13
N LYS A 216 -10.92 3.21 23.75
CA LYS A 216 -10.72 4.67 23.67
C LYS A 216 -11.69 5.30 22.66
N LEU A 217 -11.93 4.68 21.52
CA LEU A 217 -12.82 5.21 20.47
C LEU A 217 -14.30 4.85 20.70
N GLY A 218 -14.62 4.14 21.79
CA GLY A 218 -15.97 3.68 22.10
C GLY A 218 -16.50 2.66 21.10
N LEU A 219 -15.62 1.80 20.59
CA LEU A 219 -15.93 0.69 19.70
C LEU A 219 -15.84 -0.63 20.45
N THR A 220 -16.68 -1.58 20.05
CA THR A 220 -16.57 -2.99 20.48
C THR A 220 -16.43 -3.87 19.25
N THR A 221 -15.59 -4.89 19.33
CA THR A 221 -15.34 -5.80 18.21
C THR A 221 -15.41 -7.26 18.63
N GLY A 222 -15.77 -8.15 17.71
CA GLY A 222 -15.73 -9.59 17.96
C GLY A 222 -15.63 -10.41 16.69
N LEU A 223 -14.77 -11.44 16.71
CA LEU A 223 -14.70 -12.46 15.67
C LEU A 223 -15.48 -13.70 16.13
N LYS A 224 -16.50 -14.10 15.37
CA LYS A 224 -17.27 -15.33 15.62
C LYS A 224 -17.81 -15.87 14.30
N ASP A 225 -17.80 -17.19 14.12
CA ASP A 225 -18.45 -17.86 12.98
C ASP A 225 -18.07 -17.28 11.59
N ASN A 226 -16.77 -17.03 11.36
CA ASN A 226 -16.24 -16.41 10.13
C ASN A 226 -16.79 -15.01 9.80
N ARG A 227 -17.18 -14.29 10.86
CA ARG A 227 -17.71 -12.93 10.82
C ARG A 227 -17.02 -12.08 11.89
N PHE A 228 -16.45 -10.97 11.48
CA PHE A 228 -15.92 -9.93 12.36
C PHE A 228 -16.93 -8.81 12.46
N ASP A 229 -17.49 -8.62 13.65
CA ASP A 229 -18.43 -7.55 13.93
C ASP A 229 -17.73 -6.36 14.57
N ILE A 230 -18.06 -5.17 14.08
CA ILE A 230 -17.70 -3.88 14.66
C ILE A 230 -18.99 -3.27 15.17
N PHE A 231 -19.03 -2.88 16.44
CA PHE A 231 -20.16 -2.25 17.09
C PHE A 231 -19.77 -0.86 17.57
N LYS A 232 -20.67 0.08 17.36
CA LYS A 232 -20.62 1.41 17.93
C LYS A 232 -21.80 1.61 18.89
#